data_AF-A0A3R9X6W5-F1
#
_entry.id   AF-A0A3R9X6W5-F1
#
_cell.length_a   1.000
_cell.length_b   1.000
_cell.length_c   1.000
_cell.angle_alpha   90.00
_cell.angle_beta   90.00
_cell.angle_gamma   90.00
#
_symmetry.space_group_name_H-M   'P 1'
#
loop_
_entity.id
_entity.type
_entity.pdbx_description
1 polymer ?
#
loop_
_entity_poly.entity_id
_entity_poly.type
_entity_poly.pdbx_seq_one_letter_code
_entity_poly.pdbx_strand_id
1 'polypeptide(L)'
;MRSTTYHFVVAPDGRGPEGGAPELAAVRLISLLPADWGYAPEFPGGTVSLRLTPPPGTTEAAAHAAFAGALAAPGLRGWSWANRPA
;
A
#
# COMPACT_ATOMS: atom_id res chain seq x y z
N MET A 1 3.57 -12.82 -21.19
CA MET A 1 4.45 -12.35 -20.09
C MET A 1 3.69 -12.55 -18.78
N ARG A 2 4.34 -13.03 -17.72
CA ARG A 2 3.67 -13.25 -16.42
C ARG A 2 3.72 -11.96 -15.61
N SER A 3 2.61 -11.56 -15.01
CA SER A 3 2.57 -10.46 -14.04
C SER A 3 3.10 -10.96 -12.69
N THR A 4 3.96 -10.17 -12.06
CA THR A 4 4.45 -10.42 -10.70
C THR A 4 3.47 -9.79 -9.71
N THR A 5 3.25 -10.41 -8.55
CA THR A 5 2.46 -9.80 -7.47
C THR A 5 3.39 -9.47 -6.31
N TYR A 6 3.27 -8.25 -5.80
CA TYR A 6 4.00 -7.74 -4.66
C TYR A 6 3.08 -7.64 -3.44
N HIS A 7 3.64 -7.83 -2.25
CA HIS A 7 2.88 -7.81 -1.00
C HIS A 7 3.40 -6.72 -0.08
N PHE A 8 2.51 -5.80 0.28
CA PHE A 8 2.81 -4.69 1.15
C PHE A 8 1.90 -4.72 2.37
N VAL A 9 2.46 -4.45 3.54
CA VAL A 9 1.70 -4.35 4.78
C VAL A 9 1.91 -2.97 5.36
N VAL A 10 0.82 -2.26 5.64
CA VAL A 10 0.86 -0.99 6.38
C VAL A 10 0.06 -1.12 7.68
N ALA A 11 0.60 -0.51 8.72
CA ALA A 11 0.03 -0.51 10.06
C ALA A 11 -0.05 0.92 10.59
N PRO A 12 -0.96 1.20 11.53
CA PRO A 12 -0.95 2.45 12.27
C PRO A 12 0.41 2.69 12.93
N ASP A 13 0.97 3.88 12.80
CA ASP A 13 2.29 4.24 13.33
C ASP A 13 2.26 4.75 14.79
N GLY A 14 1.05 4.92 15.35
CA GLY A 14 0.81 5.39 16.71
C GLY A 14 1.12 6.87 16.95
N ARG A 15 1.41 7.67 15.91
CA ARG A 15 1.91 9.06 16.02
C ARG A 15 0.89 10.14 15.67
N GLY A 16 -0.37 9.80 15.40
CA GLY A 16 -1.42 10.77 15.04
C GLY A 16 -2.80 10.36 15.55
N PRO A 17 -3.83 11.22 15.39
CA PRO A 17 -5.22 10.77 15.56
C PRO A 17 -5.39 9.54 14.68
N GLU A 18 -5.94 8.45 15.24
CA GLU A 18 -6.06 7.13 14.61
C GLU A 18 -6.28 7.33 13.10
N GLY A 19 -5.38 6.80 12.26
CA GLY A 19 -5.29 7.11 10.82
C GLY A 19 -6.53 6.75 9.98
N GLY A 20 -7.69 6.64 10.59
CA GLY A 20 -8.92 6.09 10.09
C GLY A 20 -8.96 4.57 10.29
N ALA A 21 -10.11 4.00 10.00
CA ALA A 21 -10.24 2.55 9.85
C ALA A 21 -9.32 2.06 8.70
N PRO A 22 -8.76 0.84 8.78
CA PRO A 22 -7.87 0.27 7.76
C PRO A 22 -8.50 0.26 6.36
N GLU A 23 -9.81 0.12 6.24
CA GLU A 23 -10.54 0.17 4.97
C GLU A 23 -10.43 1.54 4.31
N LEU A 24 -10.54 2.62 5.09
CA LEU A 24 -10.40 3.98 4.58
C LEU A 24 -8.96 4.29 4.15
N ALA A 25 -7.98 3.77 4.91
CA ALA A 25 -6.57 3.86 4.54
C ALA A 25 -6.29 3.12 3.22
N ALA A 26 -6.84 1.91 3.05
CA ALA A 26 -6.70 1.16 1.81
C ALA A 26 -7.34 1.88 0.62
N VAL A 27 -8.53 2.47 0.77
CA VAL A 27 -9.17 3.26 -0.29
C VAL A 27 -8.28 4.44 -0.70
N ARG A 28 -7.76 5.19 0.28
CA ARG A 28 -6.84 6.32 0.01
C ARG A 28 -5.57 5.85 -0.69
N LEU A 29 -4.96 4.77 -0.22
CA LEU A 29 -3.76 4.19 -0.80
C LEU A 29 -3.98 3.75 -2.25
N ILE A 30 -5.04 2.98 -2.51
CA ILE A 30 -5.40 2.49 -3.85
C ILE A 30 -5.71 3.67 -4.79
N SER A 31 -6.39 4.71 -4.31
CA SER A 31 -6.71 5.89 -5.12
C SER A 31 -5.49 6.70 -5.59
N LEU A 32 -4.33 6.49 -4.95
CA LEU A 32 -3.07 7.15 -5.26
C LEU A 32 -2.11 6.26 -6.08
N LEU A 33 -2.43 4.98 -6.22
CA LEU A 33 -1.65 4.04 -7.02
C LEU A 33 -2.08 4.10 -8.50
N PRO A 34 -1.23 3.67 -9.45
CA PRO A 34 -1.55 3.72 -10.88
C PRO A 34 -2.81 2.92 -11.24
N ALA A 35 -3.74 3.51 -12.00
CA ALA A 35 -5.06 2.93 -12.23
C ALA A 35 -5.07 1.60 -13.01
N ASP A 36 -3.98 1.25 -13.69
CA ASP A 36 -3.83 0.03 -14.48
C ASP A 36 -3.31 -1.18 -13.66
N TRP A 37 -3.13 -1.04 -12.35
CA TRP A 37 -2.65 -2.12 -11.48
C TRP A 37 -3.83 -2.90 -10.87
N GLY A 38 -3.63 -4.20 -10.65
CA GLY A 38 -4.54 -5.04 -9.87
C GLY A 38 -4.32 -4.88 -8.36
N TYR A 39 -5.40 -4.85 -7.60
CA TYR A 39 -5.37 -4.68 -6.14
C TYR A 39 -6.24 -5.72 -5.44
N ALA A 40 -5.73 -6.32 -4.39
CA ALA A 40 -6.50 -7.15 -3.46
C ALA A 40 -6.12 -6.79 -2.02
N PRO A 41 -6.88 -5.88 -1.36
CA PRO A 41 -6.68 -5.54 0.04
C PRO A 41 -7.30 -6.58 0.97
N GLU A 42 -6.65 -6.82 2.10
CA GLU A 42 -7.12 -7.60 3.24
C GLU A 42 -6.85 -6.81 4.53
N PHE A 43 -7.65 -7.04 5.57
CA PHE A 43 -7.63 -6.23 6.79
C PHE A 43 -7.37 -7.04 8.08
N PRO A 44 -6.25 -7.77 8.19
CA PRO A 44 -5.98 -8.56 9.38
C PRO A 44 -5.58 -7.66 10.55
N GLY A 45 -6.31 -7.76 11.67
CA GLY A 45 -5.89 -7.18 12.96
C GLY A 45 -5.63 -5.67 12.93
N GLY A 46 -6.40 -4.90 12.16
CA GLY A 46 -6.26 -3.44 12.09
C GLY A 46 -5.15 -2.94 11.14
N THR A 47 -4.51 -3.83 10.39
CA THR A 47 -3.53 -3.49 9.35
C THR A 47 -4.18 -3.52 7.96
N VAL A 48 -3.49 -2.96 6.96
CA VAL A 48 -3.82 -3.18 5.55
C VAL A 48 -2.75 -4.05 4.93
N SER A 49 -3.15 -5.23 4.48
CA SER A 49 -2.36 -6.15 3.67
C SER A 49 -2.79 -5.98 2.22
N LEU A 50 -1.93 -5.40 1.37
CA LEU A 50 -2.24 -5.12 -0.03
C LEU A 50 -1.41 -6.03 -0.93
N ARG A 51 -2.09 -6.91 -1.68
CA ARG A 51 -1.51 -7.56 -2.86
C ARG A 51 -1.68 -6.65 -4.06
N LEU A 52 -0.56 -6.39 -4.73
CA LEU A 52 -0.45 -5.42 -5.81
C LEU A 52 0.14 -6.12 -7.04
N THR A 53 -0.61 -6.10 -8.15
CA THR A 53 -0.26 -6.80 -9.39
C THR A 53 -0.13 -5.77 -10.51
N PRO A 54 1.07 -5.20 -10.72
CA PRO A 54 1.29 -4.23 -11.79
C PRO A 54 1.35 -4.90 -13.17
N PRO A 55 1.25 -4.13 -14.26
CA PRO A 55 1.40 -4.64 -15.62
C PRO A 55 2.74 -5.36 -15.84
N PRO A 56 2.81 -6.29 -16.80
CA PRO A 56 4.06 -6.91 -17.19
C PRO A 56 5.12 -5.87 -17.59
N GLY A 57 6.32 -5.99 -17.04
CA GLY A 57 7.43 -5.06 -17.29
C GLY A 57 7.66 -4.02 -16.19
N THR A 58 6.74 -3.87 -15.22
CA THR A 58 7.00 -3.11 -14.00
C THR A 58 8.06 -3.84 -13.16
N THR A 59 9.14 -3.13 -12.81
CA THR A 59 10.19 -3.67 -11.94
C THR A 59 9.76 -3.64 -10.47
N GLU A 60 10.39 -4.48 -9.65
CA GLU A 60 10.16 -4.46 -8.21
C GLU A 60 10.45 -3.10 -7.58
N ALA A 61 11.55 -2.45 -7.99
CA ALA A 61 11.91 -1.11 -7.53
C ALA A 61 10.85 -0.07 -7.89
N ALA A 62 10.28 -0.14 -9.11
CA ALA A 62 9.19 0.75 -9.52
C ALA A 62 7.91 0.49 -8.70
N ALA A 63 7.58 -0.77 -8.43
CA ALA A 63 6.45 -1.14 -7.57
C ALA A 63 6.61 -0.58 -6.15
N HIS A 64 7.79 -0.75 -5.55
CA HIS A 64 8.11 -0.23 -4.22
C HIS A 64 8.11 1.30 -4.18
N ALA A 65 8.66 1.96 -5.21
CA ALA A 65 8.68 3.42 -5.29
C ALA A 65 7.27 4.03 -5.40
N ALA A 66 6.41 3.44 -6.23
CA ALA A 66 5.02 3.88 -6.35
C ALA A 66 4.26 3.69 -5.03
N PHE A 67 4.43 2.54 -4.38
CA PHE A 67 3.84 2.27 -3.07
C PHE A 67 4.31 3.25 -2.00
N ALA A 68 5.62 3.50 -1.92
CA ALA A 68 6.21 4.45 -0.98
C ALA A 68 5.69 5.88 -1.21
N GLY A 69 5.59 6.29 -2.49
CA GLY A 69 5.04 7.60 -2.87
C GLY A 69 3.57 7.75 -2.46
N ALA A 70 2.75 6.73 -2.70
CA ALA A 70 1.36 6.71 -2.26
C ALA A 70 1.24 6.80 -0.73
N LEU A 71 2.01 6.00 0.01
CA LEU A 71 2.00 5.98 1.48
C LEU A 71 2.45 7.31 2.11
N ALA A 72 3.33 8.06 1.45
CA ALA A 72 3.78 9.37 1.91
C ALA A 72 2.73 10.48 1.77
N ALA A 73 1.57 10.21 1.16
CA ALA A 73 0.54 11.21 0.95
C ALA A 73 -0.06 11.72 2.28
N PRO A 74 -0.44 13.01 2.38
CA PRO A 74 -0.99 13.60 3.60
C PRO A 74 -2.21 12.87 4.17
N GLY A 75 -3.05 12.26 3.32
CA GLY A 75 -4.22 11.49 3.73
C GLY A 75 -3.92 10.14 4.39
N LEU A 76 -2.65 9.71 4.39
CA LEU A 76 -2.16 8.48 5.02
C LEU A 76 -1.21 8.76 6.19
N ARG A 77 -1.13 10.01 6.66
CA ARG A 77 -0.47 10.33 7.93
C ARG A 77 -1.07 9.47 9.05
N GLY A 78 -0.21 8.89 9.88
CA GLY A 78 -0.61 7.92 10.90
C GLY A 78 -0.48 6.45 10.45
N TRP A 79 -0.09 6.18 9.21
CA TRP A 79 0.20 4.84 8.69
C TRP A 79 1.66 4.71 8.27
N SER A 80 2.24 3.55 8.51
CA SER A 80 3.63 3.24 8.17
C SER A 80 3.77 1.84 7.59
N TRP A 81 4.84 1.64 6.82
CA TRP A 81 5.15 0.38 6.17
C TRP A 81 5.71 -0.62 7.19
N ALA A 82 4.98 -1.71 7.43
CA ALA A 82 5.29 -2.69 8.45
C ALA A 82 6.24 -3.82 7.98
N ASN A 83 6.27 -4.12 6.67
CA ASN A 83 7.13 -5.17 6.09
C ASN A 83 8.19 -4.63 5.13
N ARG A 84 8.68 -3.40 5.34
CA ARG A 84 9.67 -2.78 4.45
C ARG A 84 10.97 -3.61 4.45
N PRO A 85 11.49 -4.03 3.28
CA PRO A 85 12.81 -4.67 3.21
C PRO A 85 13.90 -3.68 3.66
N ALA A 86 14.91 -4.20 4.36
CA ALA A 86 16.03 -3.44 4.91
C ALA A 86 16.85 -2.72 3.83
#